data_AF-A0A1W6SRA2-F1
#
_entry.id   AF-A0A1W6SRA2-F1
#
_cell.length_a   1.000
_cell.length_b   1.000
_cell.length_c   1.000
_cell.angle_alpha   90.00
_cell.angle_beta   90.00
_cell.angle_gamma   90.00
#
_symmetry.space_group_name_H-M   'P 1'
#
loop_
_entity.id
_entity.type
_entity.pdbx_description
1 polymer ?
#
loop_
_entity_poly.entity_id
_entity_poly.type
_entity_poly.pdbx_seq_one_letter_code
_entity_poly.pdbx_strand_id
1 'polypeptide(L)'
;MKNRKDAVPGYRARHIISPIIAVVCALPLLHIPPAGAFVVDSCRRILAEGFYNDYARSNARFRDQAMYAQLCSSKFQHARQAINRAQQSGPDNSFGFSYGLFSQSESGPSPGRHSPDGSLSEDRFNQWKSAYCSKNSLADSSRAAEFLMQKVVPRSVANAWSACMQKREGLTCWATPQNKEIMLNVNWTKTGSLQPQVSHSYLTRGAVSKFEGADIRRILPVGYKLNPETLQIPIARETDRAVVASIQVNHEGVEHSCNVFIPGERDFALTTPFVAR
;
A
#
# COMPACT_ATOMS: atom_id res chain seq x y z
N MET A 1 88.95 -13.89 7.11
CA MET A 1 88.48 -15.03 6.29
C MET A 1 88.39 -16.27 7.16
N LYS A 2 87.30 -17.07 7.02
CA LYS A 2 87.01 -18.39 7.62
C LYS A 2 86.84 -18.44 9.15
N ASN A 3 85.59 -18.56 9.63
CA ASN A 3 84.77 -19.77 9.86
C ASN A 3 85.01 -20.35 11.27
N ARG A 4 84.09 -20.06 12.20
CA ARG A 4 82.91 -20.86 12.59
C ARG A 4 83.28 -21.94 13.62
N LYS A 5 82.96 -21.67 14.88
CA LYS A 5 82.82 -22.66 15.96
C LYS A 5 81.32 -22.82 16.21
N ASP A 6 80.83 -24.04 16.06
CA ASP A 6 79.55 -24.47 16.60
C ASP A 6 79.78 -25.02 18.01
N ALA A 7 78.91 -24.67 18.95
CA ALA A 7 78.67 -25.43 20.17
C ALA A 7 77.20 -25.24 20.60
N VAL A 8 76.50 -26.36 20.67
CA VAL A 8 75.09 -26.60 21.00
C VAL A 8 74.84 -26.28 22.49
N PRO A 9 73.65 -25.81 22.91
CA PRO A 9 72.76 -26.75 23.61
C PRO A 9 71.26 -26.47 23.50
N GLY A 10 70.48 -27.51 23.77
CA GLY A 10 69.33 -27.37 24.68
C GLY A 10 67.96 -27.42 24.05
N TYR A 11 67.39 -28.62 23.99
CA TYR A 11 65.96 -28.85 23.84
C TYR A 11 65.16 -28.10 24.91
N ARG A 12 64.18 -27.29 24.47
CA ARG A 12 63.01 -26.92 25.28
C ARG A 12 61.73 -27.21 24.49
N ALA A 13 60.84 -27.94 25.16
CA ALA A 13 59.52 -28.33 24.70
C ALA A 13 58.74 -27.10 24.20
N ARG A 14 58.27 -27.16 22.95
CA ARG A 14 57.35 -26.17 22.40
C ARG A 14 55.92 -26.59 22.73
N HIS A 15 55.26 -25.77 23.54
CA HIS A 15 53.81 -25.77 23.66
C HIS A 15 53.20 -25.56 22.28
N ILE A 16 52.33 -26.50 21.88
CA ILE A 16 51.47 -26.38 20.72
C ILE A 16 50.41 -25.34 21.07
N ILE A 17 50.58 -24.11 20.58
CA ILE A 17 49.54 -23.08 20.62
C ILE A 17 48.73 -23.25 19.34
N SER A 18 47.58 -23.91 19.45
CA SER A 18 46.56 -23.89 18.41
C SER A 18 46.06 -22.45 18.23
N PRO A 19 46.12 -21.86 17.03
CA PRO A 19 45.41 -20.61 16.76
C PRO A 19 43.91 -20.93 16.70
N ILE A 20 43.17 -20.46 17.70
CA ILE A 20 41.71 -20.35 17.64
C ILE A 20 41.41 -19.30 16.55
N ILE A 21 41.06 -19.78 15.37
CA ILE A 21 40.52 -18.93 14.31
C ILE A 21 39.11 -18.52 14.78
N ALA A 22 39.03 -17.34 15.39
CA ALA A 22 37.76 -16.68 15.65
C ALA A 22 37.17 -16.27 14.29
N VAL A 23 36.28 -17.11 13.76
CA VAL A 23 35.42 -16.74 12.63
C VAL A 23 34.47 -15.68 13.15
N VAL A 24 34.83 -14.42 12.92
CA VAL A 24 33.90 -13.29 13.06
C VAL A 24 32.85 -13.47 11.97
N CYS A 25 31.73 -14.09 12.32
CA CYS A 25 30.50 -14.03 11.55
C CYS A 25 30.07 -12.56 11.49
N ALA A 26 30.62 -11.82 10.53
CA ALA A 26 30.04 -10.58 10.05
C ALA A 26 28.73 -10.98 9.36
N LEU A 27 27.67 -11.12 10.16
CA LEU A 27 26.30 -11.14 9.66
C LEU A 27 26.13 -9.86 8.83
N PRO A 28 25.89 -9.95 7.51
CA PRO A 28 25.45 -8.78 6.79
C PRO A 28 24.10 -8.44 7.42
N LEU A 29 24.06 -7.34 8.17
CA LEU A 29 22.82 -6.66 8.50
C LEU A 29 22.14 -6.39 7.16
N LEU A 30 21.24 -7.29 6.77
CA LEU A 30 20.18 -7.03 5.81
C LEU A 30 19.47 -5.80 6.36
N HIS A 31 19.93 -4.63 5.91
CA HIS A 31 19.22 -3.38 5.99
C HIS A 31 18.02 -3.58 5.07
N ILE A 32 17.00 -4.27 5.59
CA ILE A 32 15.65 -4.11 5.11
C ILE A 32 15.38 -2.62 5.37
N PRO A 33 15.28 -1.76 4.34
CA PRO A 33 14.95 -0.37 4.57
C PRO A 33 13.67 -0.34 5.40
N PRO A 34 13.61 0.49 6.46
CA PRO A 34 12.43 0.55 7.29
C PRO A 34 11.24 0.82 6.39
N ALA A 35 10.33 -0.15 6.32
CA ALA A 35 9.00 0.05 5.78
C ALA A 35 8.47 1.31 6.45
N GLY A 36 8.21 2.34 5.63
CA GLY A 36 7.91 3.69 6.07
C GLY A 36 7.05 3.68 7.33
N ALA A 37 7.61 4.23 8.40
CA ALA A 37 6.93 4.37 9.66
C ALA A 37 5.56 5.01 9.43
N PHE A 38 4.54 4.45 10.09
CA PHE A 38 3.13 4.84 10.07
C PHE A 38 2.93 6.29 10.56
N VAL A 39 3.37 7.28 9.81
CA VAL A 39 2.71 8.58 9.79
C VAL A 39 1.41 8.32 9.05
N VAL A 40 0.27 8.48 9.72
CA VAL A 40 -1.03 8.53 9.03
C VAL A 40 -0.88 9.57 7.94
N ASP A 41 -0.80 9.07 6.72
CA ASP A 41 -0.30 9.79 5.57
C ASP A 41 -1.17 11.04 5.35
N SER A 42 -0.61 12.23 5.54
CA SER A 42 -1.37 13.50 5.62
C SER A 42 -2.25 13.70 4.38
N CYS A 43 -1.81 13.20 3.23
CA CYS A 43 -2.59 13.20 2.00
C CYS A 43 -3.81 12.29 2.10
N ARG A 44 -3.68 11.05 2.59
CA ARG A 44 -4.81 10.10 2.71
C ARG A 44 -5.97 10.68 3.53
N ARG A 45 -5.67 11.50 4.54
CA ARG A 45 -6.69 12.21 5.32
C ARG A 45 -7.58 13.10 4.46
N ILE A 46 -7.03 13.79 3.44
CA ILE A 46 -7.80 14.64 2.51
C ILE A 46 -8.86 13.80 1.78
N LEU A 47 -8.48 12.65 1.23
CA LEU A 47 -9.42 11.73 0.57
C LEU A 47 -10.45 11.18 1.55
N ALA A 48 -9.99 10.71 2.72
CA ALA A 48 -10.87 10.12 3.71
C ALA A 48 -11.93 11.13 4.20
N GLU A 49 -11.52 12.37 4.53
CA GLU A 49 -12.44 13.41 4.96
C GLU A 49 -13.46 13.76 3.87
N GLY A 50 -13.02 13.99 2.63
CA GLY A 50 -13.96 14.24 1.54
C GLY A 50 -14.89 13.06 1.27
N PHE A 51 -14.39 11.83 1.38
CA PHE A 51 -15.17 10.61 1.24
C PHE A 51 -16.28 10.51 2.29
N TYR A 52 -15.97 10.76 3.56
CA TYR A 52 -16.98 10.73 4.62
C TYR A 52 -17.95 11.90 4.52
N ASN A 53 -17.48 13.10 4.15
CA ASN A 53 -18.35 14.28 4.01
C ASN A 53 -19.40 14.11 2.89
N ASP A 54 -19.06 13.37 1.83
CA ASP A 54 -19.97 13.10 0.71
C ASP A 54 -20.51 11.67 0.66
N TYR A 55 -20.33 10.91 1.75
CA TYR A 55 -20.61 9.48 1.79
C TYR A 55 -22.04 9.13 1.35
N ALA A 56 -23.06 9.81 1.89
CA ALA A 56 -24.46 9.53 1.57
C ALA A 56 -24.87 9.95 0.14
N ARG A 57 -24.16 10.91 -0.46
CA ARG A 57 -24.46 11.44 -1.80
C ARG A 57 -23.68 10.73 -2.92
N SER A 58 -22.71 9.90 -2.53
CA SER A 58 -21.80 9.20 -3.45
C SER A 58 -22.46 8.00 -4.14
N ASN A 59 -21.94 7.61 -5.29
CA ASN A 59 -22.35 6.38 -5.98
C ASN A 59 -22.16 5.16 -5.07
N ALA A 60 -23.25 4.45 -4.75
CA ALA A 60 -23.25 3.36 -3.78
C ALA A 60 -22.25 2.24 -4.10
N ARG A 61 -22.11 1.86 -5.39
CA ARG A 61 -21.18 0.79 -5.80
C ARG A 61 -19.75 1.14 -5.42
N PHE A 62 -19.23 2.28 -5.88
CA PHE A 62 -17.84 2.65 -5.62
C PHE A 62 -17.60 3.07 -4.16
N ARG A 63 -18.62 3.65 -3.52
CA ARG A 63 -18.59 4.00 -2.10
C ARG A 63 -18.41 2.75 -1.24
N ASP A 64 -19.18 1.71 -1.52
CA ASP A 64 -19.10 0.48 -0.76
C ASP A 64 -17.77 -0.25 -1.06
N GLN A 65 -17.33 -0.33 -2.32
CA GLN A 65 -16.00 -0.88 -2.62
C GLN A 65 -14.87 -0.14 -1.87
N ALA A 66 -14.93 1.20 -1.82
CA ALA A 66 -13.96 2.02 -1.09
C ALA A 66 -13.99 1.73 0.42
N MET A 67 -15.18 1.62 1.00
CA MET A 67 -15.35 1.30 2.42
C MET A 67 -14.84 -0.11 2.73
N TYR A 68 -15.16 -1.12 1.91
CA TYR A 68 -14.62 -2.46 2.08
C TYR A 68 -13.08 -2.46 2.08
N ALA A 69 -12.45 -1.84 1.08
CA ALA A 69 -11.00 -1.74 1.02
C ALA A 69 -10.41 -1.00 2.23
N GLN A 70 -11.06 0.08 2.67
CA GLN A 70 -10.69 0.82 3.87
C GLN A 70 -10.70 -0.07 5.11
N LEU A 71 -11.77 -0.86 5.31
CA LEU A 71 -11.90 -1.78 6.43
C LEU A 71 -10.86 -2.90 6.39
N CYS A 72 -10.58 -3.47 5.21
CA CYS A 72 -9.50 -4.47 5.07
C CYS A 72 -8.12 -3.91 5.44
N SER A 73 -7.87 -2.63 5.16
CA SER A 73 -6.62 -1.97 5.56
C SER A 73 -6.57 -1.51 7.02
N SER A 74 -7.70 -1.54 7.74
CA SER A 74 -7.83 -0.94 9.08
C SER A 74 -7.61 -1.93 10.21
N LYS A 75 -7.09 -1.45 11.34
CA LYS A 75 -7.22 -2.10 12.65
C LYS A 75 -8.61 -1.81 13.23
N PHE A 76 -9.06 -2.60 14.20
CA PHE A 76 -10.40 -2.48 14.78
C PHE A 76 -10.79 -1.05 15.17
N GLN A 77 -9.94 -0.33 15.91
CA GLN A 77 -10.25 1.05 16.34
C GLN A 77 -10.45 2.01 15.15
N HIS A 78 -9.61 1.93 14.12
CA HIS A 78 -9.76 2.75 12.91
C HIS A 78 -10.99 2.34 12.09
N ALA A 79 -11.30 1.04 12.04
CA ALA A 79 -12.51 0.55 11.41
C ALA A 79 -13.75 1.10 12.13
N ARG A 80 -13.81 0.99 13.45
CA ARG A 80 -14.90 1.55 14.26
C ARG A 80 -15.09 3.05 14.02
N GLN A 81 -14.01 3.83 13.97
CA GLN A 81 -14.08 5.25 13.64
C GLN A 81 -14.61 5.51 12.23
N ALA A 82 -14.11 4.80 11.21
CA ALA A 82 -14.56 4.90 9.83
C ALA A 82 -16.07 4.62 9.70
N ILE A 83 -16.53 3.56 10.38
CA ILE A 83 -17.92 3.15 10.44
C ILE A 83 -18.79 4.24 11.08
N ASN A 84 -18.40 4.74 12.24
CA ASN A 84 -19.14 5.79 12.94
C ASN A 84 -19.25 7.05 12.08
N ARG A 85 -18.17 7.46 11.40
CA ARG A 85 -18.20 8.62 10.50
C ARG A 85 -19.16 8.41 9.34
N ALA A 86 -19.14 7.24 8.71
CA ALA A 86 -20.03 6.94 7.60
C ALA A 86 -21.52 6.91 8.03
N GLN A 87 -21.82 6.41 9.23
CA GLN A 87 -23.18 6.43 9.80
C GLN A 87 -23.68 7.86 10.10
N GLN A 88 -22.80 8.76 10.51
CA GLN A 88 -23.15 10.16 10.76
C GLN A 88 -23.46 10.95 9.49
N SER A 89 -23.00 10.47 8.33
CA SER A 89 -23.09 11.19 7.06
C SER A 89 -24.42 11.02 6.31
N GLY A 90 -25.40 10.24 6.80
CA GLY A 90 -26.69 10.06 6.15
C GLY A 90 -27.80 9.47 7.02
N PRO A 91 -29.09 9.65 6.64
CA PRO A 91 -30.24 9.16 7.39
C PRO A 91 -30.46 7.64 7.26
N ASP A 92 -29.86 7.02 6.25
CA ASP A 92 -30.03 5.60 5.99
C ASP A 92 -29.00 4.80 6.78
N ASN A 93 -29.47 4.09 7.81
CA ASN A 93 -28.74 3.05 8.56
C ASN A 93 -28.25 1.86 7.69
N SER A 94 -28.20 2.01 6.35
CA SER A 94 -27.85 0.96 5.38
C SER A 94 -26.38 0.52 5.44
N PHE A 95 -25.55 1.20 6.24
CA PHE A 95 -24.14 0.89 6.42
C PHE A 95 -23.89 -0.57 6.86
N GLY A 96 -24.85 -1.21 7.52
CA GLY A 96 -24.71 -2.58 8.03
C GLY A 96 -25.17 -3.71 7.12
N PHE A 97 -26.06 -3.45 6.15
CA PHE A 97 -26.64 -4.51 5.32
C PHE A 97 -25.67 -5.03 4.27
N SER A 98 -24.79 -4.19 3.73
CA SER A 98 -23.82 -4.60 2.71
C SER A 98 -22.64 -5.41 3.26
N TYR A 99 -22.32 -5.30 4.56
CA TYR A 99 -21.12 -5.89 5.17
C TYR A 99 -21.38 -6.98 6.22
N GLY A 100 -22.61 -7.12 6.73
CA GLY A 100 -22.98 -8.06 7.81
C GLY A 100 -22.19 -7.87 9.12
N LEU A 101 -21.50 -6.73 9.26
CA LEU A 101 -20.68 -6.38 10.43
C LEU A 101 -21.51 -6.12 11.70
N PHE A 102 -22.81 -5.91 11.56
CA PHE A 102 -23.74 -5.71 12.67
C PHE A 102 -24.70 -6.89 12.76
N SER A 103 -25.00 -7.35 13.98
CA SER A 103 -26.12 -8.26 14.17
C SER A 103 -27.37 -7.51 13.76
N GLN A 104 -28.13 -8.02 12.80
CA GLN A 104 -29.57 -7.83 12.89
C GLN A 104 -29.95 -8.54 14.18
N SER A 105 -30.37 -7.80 15.20
CA SER A 105 -31.16 -8.37 16.28
C SER A 105 -32.23 -9.24 15.65
N GLU A 106 -32.26 -10.52 16.00
CA GLU A 106 -33.29 -11.45 15.54
C GLU A 106 -34.65 -10.78 15.68
N SER A 107 -35.37 -10.72 14.56
CA SER A 107 -36.67 -10.09 14.42
C SER A 107 -37.73 -10.88 15.22
N GLY A 108 -37.66 -10.82 16.55
CA GLY A 108 -38.77 -11.15 17.43
C GLY A 108 -39.68 -9.93 17.58
N PRO A 109 -41.02 -10.08 17.51
CA PRO A 109 -41.93 -8.96 17.70
C PRO A 109 -41.95 -8.61 19.19
N SER A 110 -41.17 -7.61 19.60
CA SER A 110 -41.29 -7.03 20.94
C SER A 110 -41.14 -5.51 20.86
N PRO A 111 -42.23 -4.76 21.08
CA PRO A 111 -42.17 -3.32 21.13
C PRO A 111 -41.58 -2.91 22.48
N GLY A 112 -40.52 -2.11 22.45
CA GLY A 112 -40.03 -1.40 23.64
C GLY A 112 -38.80 -1.99 24.31
N ARG A 113 -37.67 -2.01 23.59
CA ARG A 113 -36.35 -1.74 24.18
C ARG A 113 -35.33 -1.58 23.06
N HIS A 114 -35.00 -0.34 22.70
CA HIS A 114 -33.80 -0.08 21.93
C HIS A 114 -32.60 -0.24 22.85
N SER A 115 -32.11 -1.47 23.02
CA SER A 115 -30.82 -1.72 23.65
C SER A 115 -29.72 -1.16 22.74
N PRO A 116 -28.79 -0.33 23.25
CA PRO A 116 -27.73 0.29 22.46
C PRO A 116 -26.58 -0.69 22.09
N ASP A 117 -26.83 -2.00 22.15
CA ASP A 117 -25.78 -3.04 22.12
C ASP A 117 -25.39 -3.50 20.70
N GLY A 118 -25.83 -2.79 19.66
CA GLY A 118 -25.44 -3.01 18.25
C GLY A 118 -24.02 -2.55 17.91
N SER A 119 -23.12 -2.47 18.90
CA SER A 119 -21.75 -1.99 18.68
C SER A 119 -20.86 -3.08 18.07
N LEU A 120 -20.12 -2.75 17.01
CA LEU A 120 -19.16 -3.68 16.40
C LEU A 120 -18.08 -4.05 17.43
N SER A 121 -17.99 -5.32 17.80
CA SER A 121 -16.91 -5.85 18.65
C SER A 121 -15.64 -6.15 17.85
N GLU A 122 -14.49 -6.18 18.53
CA GLU A 122 -13.19 -6.48 17.91
C GLU A 122 -13.15 -7.89 17.34
N ASP A 123 -13.64 -8.88 18.08
CA ASP A 123 -13.68 -10.28 17.64
C ASP A 123 -14.50 -10.45 16.36
N ARG A 124 -15.68 -9.82 16.30
CA ARG A 124 -16.53 -9.88 15.11
C ARG A 124 -15.87 -9.20 13.92
N PHE A 125 -15.24 -8.05 14.12
CA PHE A 125 -14.48 -7.38 13.07
C PHE A 125 -13.34 -8.27 12.57
N ASN A 126 -12.61 -8.93 13.47
CA ASN A 126 -11.52 -9.83 13.12
C ASN A 126 -12.01 -11.08 12.38
N GLN A 127 -13.15 -11.66 12.76
CA GLN A 127 -13.78 -12.76 12.03
C GLN A 127 -14.16 -12.33 10.60
N TRP A 128 -14.85 -11.20 10.46
CA TRP A 128 -15.20 -10.63 9.16
C TRP A 128 -13.95 -10.36 8.32
N LYS A 129 -12.93 -9.73 8.91
CA LYS A 129 -11.68 -9.38 8.22
C LYS A 129 -10.95 -10.63 7.75
N SER A 130 -10.88 -11.68 8.57
CA SER A 130 -10.29 -12.96 8.21
C SER A 130 -11.05 -13.64 7.07
N ALA A 131 -12.39 -13.58 7.07
CA ALA A 131 -13.22 -14.19 6.03
C ALA A 131 -13.09 -13.48 4.67
N TYR A 132 -13.06 -12.14 4.67
CA TYR A 132 -13.22 -11.34 3.44
C TYR A 132 -11.91 -10.71 2.94
N CYS A 133 -11.00 -10.35 3.82
CA CYS A 133 -9.78 -9.61 3.45
C CYS A 133 -8.55 -10.50 3.23
N SER A 134 -8.65 -11.82 3.43
CA SER A 134 -7.52 -12.77 3.41
C SER A 134 -6.71 -12.79 2.11
N LYS A 135 -7.30 -12.38 0.99
CA LYS A 135 -6.64 -12.36 -0.32
C LYS A 135 -5.80 -11.10 -0.60
N ASN A 136 -5.93 -10.06 0.23
CA ASN A 136 -5.31 -8.76 -0.02
C ASN A 136 -4.36 -8.39 1.11
N SER A 137 -3.20 -7.84 0.76
CA SER A 137 -2.30 -7.27 1.77
C SER A 137 -2.92 -6.00 2.38
N LEU A 138 -2.45 -5.61 3.57
CA LEU A 138 -2.85 -4.34 4.19
C LEU A 138 -2.52 -3.14 3.27
N ALA A 139 -1.37 -3.18 2.60
CA ALA A 139 -0.89 -2.11 1.75
C ALA A 139 -1.70 -2.02 0.44
N ASP A 140 -2.06 -3.16 -0.17
CA ASP A 140 -2.90 -3.19 -1.38
C ASP A 140 -4.32 -2.73 -1.07
N SER A 141 -4.88 -3.19 0.05
CA SER A 141 -6.20 -2.74 0.52
C SER A 141 -6.21 -1.23 0.77
N SER A 142 -5.13 -0.68 1.34
CA SER A 142 -4.99 0.75 1.58
C SER A 142 -4.99 1.55 0.27
N ARG A 143 -4.19 1.12 -0.71
CA ARG A 143 -4.09 1.77 -2.03
C ARG A 143 -5.38 1.62 -2.84
N ALA A 144 -6.03 0.46 -2.73
CA ALA A 144 -7.35 0.24 -3.32
C ALA A 144 -8.39 1.20 -2.75
N ALA A 145 -8.40 1.41 -1.43
CA ALA A 145 -9.28 2.37 -0.78
C ALA A 145 -9.07 3.78 -1.34
N GLU A 146 -7.82 4.24 -1.45
CA GLU A 146 -7.50 5.56 -2.02
C GLU A 146 -7.96 5.70 -3.48
N PHE A 147 -7.71 4.69 -4.31
CA PHE A 147 -8.15 4.69 -5.71
C PHE A 147 -9.67 4.71 -5.85
N LEU A 148 -10.39 3.95 -5.00
CA LEU A 148 -11.84 3.87 -5.03
C LEU A 148 -12.49 5.13 -4.43
N MET A 149 -11.92 5.72 -3.38
CA MET A 149 -12.37 7.00 -2.84
C MET A 149 -12.28 8.12 -3.90
N GLN A 150 -11.20 8.15 -4.69
CA GLN A 150 -11.08 9.11 -5.80
C GLN A 150 -12.22 9.03 -6.82
N LYS A 151 -12.88 7.87 -6.98
CA LYS A 151 -14.02 7.71 -7.90
C LYS A 151 -15.32 8.33 -7.39
N VAL A 152 -15.41 8.64 -6.10
CA VAL A 152 -16.66 9.09 -5.45
C VAL A 152 -16.57 10.47 -4.84
N VAL A 153 -15.37 10.91 -4.44
CA VAL A 153 -15.19 12.26 -3.90
C VAL A 153 -15.31 13.32 -5.01
N PRO A 154 -15.65 14.57 -4.67
CA PRO A 154 -15.60 15.66 -5.62
C PRO A 154 -14.22 15.82 -6.24
N ARG A 155 -14.18 16.27 -7.50
CA ARG A 155 -12.93 16.51 -8.23
C ARG A 155 -11.97 17.45 -7.49
N SER A 156 -12.50 18.44 -6.78
CA SER A 156 -11.70 19.35 -5.94
C SER A 156 -10.94 18.62 -4.84
N VAL A 157 -11.56 17.63 -4.18
CA VAL A 157 -10.93 16.78 -3.15
C VAL A 157 -9.86 15.89 -3.77
N ALA A 158 -10.18 15.22 -4.89
CA ALA A 158 -9.21 14.37 -5.60
C ALA A 158 -7.99 15.18 -6.07
N ASN A 159 -8.19 16.39 -6.58
CA ASN A 159 -7.11 17.30 -6.98
C ASN A 159 -6.27 17.75 -5.78
N ALA A 160 -6.90 18.11 -4.65
CA ALA A 160 -6.18 18.51 -3.44
C ALA A 160 -5.33 17.36 -2.88
N TRP A 161 -5.85 16.12 -2.91
CA TRP A 161 -5.09 14.93 -2.58
C TRP A 161 -3.91 14.72 -3.54
N SER A 162 -4.13 14.79 -4.85
CA SER A 162 -3.06 14.63 -5.85
C SER A 162 -1.97 15.70 -5.67
N ALA A 163 -2.35 16.95 -5.39
CA ALA A 163 -1.40 18.02 -5.10
C ALA A 163 -0.60 17.77 -3.80
N CYS A 164 -1.19 17.09 -2.81
CA CYS A 164 -0.46 16.63 -1.65
C CYS A 164 0.54 15.51 -2.01
N MET A 165 0.12 14.53 -2.82
CA MET A 165 1.01 13.45 -3.30
C MET A 165 2.22 14.00 -4.05
N GLN A 166 2.03 15.04 -4.87
CA GLN A 166 3.10 15.73 -5.61
C GLN A 166 4.15 16.38 -4.73
N LYS A 167 3.82 16.75 -3.48
CA LYS A 167 4.75 17.40 -2.55
C LYS A 167 5.59 16.42 -1.74
N ARG A 168 5.32 15.11 -1.84
CA ARG A 168 6.10 14.10 -1.13
C ARG A 168 7.52 14.05 -1.66
N GLU A 169 8.46 13.96 -0.74
CA GLU A 169 9.88 13.87 -1.04
C GLU A 169 10.25 12.51 -1.66
N GLY A 170 11.15 12.53 -2.65
CA GLY A 170 11.67 11.32 -3.30
C GLY A 170 10.75 10.77 -4.38
N LEU A 171 10.87 9.47 -4.68
CA LEU A 171 10.05 8.79 -5.68
C LEU A 171 8.66 8.49 -5.12
N THR A 172 7.65 9.14 -5.68
CA THR A 172 6.24 8.93 -5.32
C THR A 172 5.43 8.53 -6.54
N CYS A 173 4.57 7.52 -6.39
CA CYS A 173 3.70 7.06 -7.47
C CYS A 173 2.28 6.88 -6.96
N TRP A 174 1.30 7.26 -7.79
CA TRP A 174 -0.12 7.08 -7.49
C TRP A 174 -0.93 6.92 -8.76
N ALA A 175 -2.06 6.24 -8.64
CA ALA A 175 -3.01 6.10 -9.74
C ALA A 175 -4.22 7.00 -9.52
N THR A 176 -4.68 7.61 -10.60
CA THR A 176 -5.92 8.38 -10.65
C THR A 176 -6.88 7.75 -11.66
N PRO A 177 -8.16 7.54 -11.29
CA PRO A 177 -9.16 7.03 -12.22
C PRO A 177 -9.46 8.08 -13.32
N GLN A 178 -9.46 7.67 -14.59
CA GLN A 178 -9.78 8.55 -15.71
C GLN A 178 -10.71 7.85 -16.70
N ASN A 179 -12.02 7.94 -16.48
CA ASN A 179 -13.05 7.25 -17.28
C ASN A 179 -12.74 5.74 -17.42
N LYS A 180 -12.38 5.30 -18.64
CA LYS A 180 -12.04 3.91 -18.95
C LYS A 180 -10.55 3.57 -18.76
N GLU A 181 -9.74 4.57 -18.45
CA GLU A 181 -8.28 4.46 -18.30
C GLU A 181 -7.85 4.77 -16.87
N ILE A 182 -6.62 4.42 -16.57
CA ILE A 182 -5.95 4.81 -15.33
C ILE A 182 -4.81 5.74 -15.71
N MET A 183 -4.70 6.87 -15.04
CA MET A 183 -3.50 7.70 -15.13
C MET A 183 -2.56 7.30 -14.00
N LEU A 184 -1.41 6.72 -14.33
CA LEU A 184 -0.33 6.49 -13.38
C LEU A 184 0.53 7.76 -13.34
N ASN A 185 0.65 8.35 -12.17
CA ASN A 185 1.49 9.52 -11.93
C ASN A 185 2.78 9.04 -11.26
N VAL A 186 3.91 9.47 -11.80
CA VAL A 186 5.25 9.18 -11.29
C VAL A 186 5.94 10.51 -11.02
N ASN A 187 6.36 10.75 -9.79
CA ASN A 187 6.89 12.04 -9.39
C ASN A 187 8.21 11.87 -8.65
N TRP A 188 9.14 12.77 -8.93
CA TRP A 188 10.43 12.84 -8.25
C TRP A 188 10.68 14.28 -7.79
N THR A 189 10.94 14.46 -6.50
CA THR A 189 11.04 15.80 -5.88
C THR A 189 12.32 16.02 -5.09
N LYS A 190 13.27 15.08 -5.12
CA LYS A 190 14.55 15.25 -4.45
C LYS A 190 15.48 16.10 -5.30
N THR A 191 16.09 17.11 -4.68
CA THR A 191 17.12 17.93 -5.31
C THR A 191 18.44 17.17 -5.31
N GLY A 192 19.06 17.12 -6.48
CA GLY A 192 20.34 16.46 -6.73
C GLY A 192 20.91 16.95 -8.05
N SER A 193 22.22 16.80 -8.24
CA SER A 193 22.87 17.19 -9.50
C SER A 193 22.62 16.16 -10.61
N LEU A 194 22.24 14.93 -10.25
CA LEU A 194 21.96 13.84 -11.17
C LEU A 194 20.46 13.54 -11.22
N GLN A 195 19.95 13.26 -12.43
CA GLN A 195 18.58 12.78 -12.58
C GLN A 195 18.50 11.30 -12.15
N PRO A 196 17.44 10.90 -11.43
CA PRO A 196 17.22 9.50 -11.09
C PRO A 196 16.97 8.70 -12.37
N GLN A 197 17.55 7.50 -12.44
CA GLN A 197 17.44 6.63 -13.59
C GLN A 197 16.61 5.39 -13.27
N VAL A 198 15.63 5.08 -14.11
CA VAL A 198 14.80 3.87 -13.98
C VAL A 198 15.67 2.64 -14.14
N SER A 199 15.81 1.86 -13.07
CA SER A 199 16.48 0.56 -13.08
C SER A 199 15.49 -0.56 -13.38
N HIS A 200 14.28 -0.47 -12.83
CA HIS A 200 13.22 -1.44 -13.04
C HIS A 200 11.86 -0.75 -13.11
N SER A 201 10.99 -1.22 -14.00
CA SER A 201 9.60 -0.82 -14.02
C SER A 201 8.74 -1.98 -14.53
N TYR A 202 7.61 -2.23 -13.87
CA TYR A 202 6.79 -3.40 -14.14
C TYR A 202 5.30 -3.17 -13.94
N LEU A 203 4.51 -3.73 -14.85
CA LEU A 203 3.05 -3.82 -14.83
C LEU A 203 2.61 -5.29 -14.86
N THR A 204 1.71 -5.63 -13.95
CA THR A 204 1.15 -6.99 -13.87
C THR A 204 -0.10 -7.18 -14.74
N ARG A 205 -0.45 -8.46 -14.94
CA ARG A 205 -1.80 -8.91 -15.36
C ARG A 205 -2.30 -8.33 -16.69
N GLY A 206 -1.40 -8.12 -17.65
CA GLY A 206 -1.74 -7.65 -18.99
C GLY A 206 -2.10 -6.17 -19.04
N ALA A 207 -1.79 -5.38 -18.02
CA ALA A 207 -1.87 -3.93 -18.15
C ALA A 207 -0.75 -3.42 -19.07
N VAL A 208 -1.10 -2.47 -19.95
CA VAL A 208 -0.19 -1.91 -20.95
C VAL A 208 0.04 -0.42 -20.66
N SER A 209 1.31 -0.04 -20.57
CA SER A 209 1.71 1.36 -20.54
C SER A 209 1.59 1.95 -21.93
N LYS A 210 0.99 3.14 -22.04
CA LYS A 210 0.99 3.90 -23.29
C LYS A 210 2.20 4.84 -23.42
N PHE A 211 3.21 4.67 -22.57
CA PHE A 211 4.45 5.44 -22.68
C PHE A 211 5.24 4.99 -23.92
N GLU A 212 5.68 5.96 -24.72
CA GLU A 212 6.43 5.69 -25.93
C GLU A 212 7.77 5.00 -25.63
N GLY A 213 8.06 3.90 -26.34
CA GLY A 213 9.28 3.12 -26.15
C GLY A 213 9.29 2.19 -24.93
N ALA A 214 8.20 2.09 -24.16
CA ALA A 214 8.10 1.10 -23.10
C ALA A 214 7.83 -0.31 -23.66
N ASP A 215 8.65 -1.30 -23.26
CA ASP A 215 8.41 -2.70 -23.61
C ASP A 215 7.12 -3.26 -22.99
N ILE A 216 6.69 -4.42 -23.49
CA ILE A 216 5.60 -5.21 -22.92
C ILE A 216 5.82 -5.41 -21.41
N ARG A 217 4.77 -5.15 -20.61
CA ARG A 217 4.77 -5.22 -19.13
C ARG A 217 5.70 -4.23 -18.43
N ARG A 218 6.30 -3.26 -19.12
CA ARG A 218 7.03 -2.14 -18.50
C ARG A 218 6.17 -0.89 -18.43
N ILE A 219 6.48 -0.03 -17.46
CA ILE A 219 5.87 1.29 -17.34
C ILE A 219 6.70 2.31 -18.12
N LEU A 220 8.02 2.26 -17.88
CA LEU A 220 9.06 3.11 -18.44
C LEU A 220 10.24 2.26 -18.92
N PRO A 221 10.96 2.69 -19.98
CA PRO A 221 12.19 2.02 -20.42
C PRO A 221 13.24 1.97 -19.31
N VAL A 222 14.06 0.91 -19.31
CA VAL A 222 15.27 0.89 -18.47
C VAL A 222 16.18 2.02 -18.93
N GLY A 223 16.76 2.73 -17.98
CA GLY A 223 17.65 3.84 -18.26
C GLY A 223 16.95 5.17 -18.49
N TYR A 224 15.60 5.20 -18.50
CA TYR A 224 14.84 6.44 -18.58
C TYR A 224 15.17 7.35 -17.39
N LYS A 225 15.42 8.63 -17.65
CA LYS A 225 15.75 9.63 -16.62
C LYS A 225 14.49 10.38 -16.23
N LEU A 226 14.14 10.39 -14.94
CA LEU A 226 12.98 11.17 -14.49
C LEU A 226 13.33 12.64 -14.39
N ASN A 227 12.43 13.48 -14.89
CA ASN A 227 12.45 14.92 -14.66
C ASN A 227 11.86 15.24 -13.28
N PRO A 228 12.14 16.41 -12.70
CA PRO A 228 11.57 16.85 -11.41
C PRO A 228 10.08 17.24 -11.48
N GLU A 229 9.37 16.78 -12.51
CA GLU A 229 7.96 17.02 -12.73
C GLU A 229 7.17 15.71 -12.60
N THR A 230 5.86 15.82 -12.40
CA THR A 230 4.99 14.63 -12.40
C THR A 230 4.81 14.12 -13.81
N LEU A 231 5.36 12.95 -14.09
CA LEU A 231 5.14 12.21 -15.32
C LEU A 231 3.79 11.49 -15.26
N GLN A 232 2.93 11.76 -16.23
CA GLN A 232 1.60 11.18 -16.36
C GLN A 232 1.61 10.10 -17.45
N ILE A 233 1.33 8.86 -17.05
CA ILE A 233 1.44 7.69 -17.90
C ILE A 233 0.06 7.01 -17.98
N PRO A 234 -0.63 7.07 -19.13
CA PRO A 234 -1.88 6.34 -19.30
C PRO A 234 -1.62 4.83 -19.29
N ILE A 235 -2.39 4.11 -18.47
CA ILE A 235 -2.37 2.66 -18.38
C ILE A 235 -3.71 2.13 -18.90
N ALA A 236 -3.63 1.30 -19.94
CA ALA A 236 -4.77 0.54 -20.44
C ALA A 236 -4.85 -0.82 -19.71
N ARG A 237 -6.06 -1.20 -19.30
CA ARG A 237 -6.32 -2.57 -18.82
C ARG A 237 -6.86 -3.41 -19.96
N GLU A 238 -6.27 -4.58 -20.15
CA GLU A 238 -6.81 -5.59 -21.07
C GLU A 238 -7.95 -6.40 -20.43
N THR A 239 -7.95 -6.54 -19.11
CA THR A 239 -8.94 -7.34 -18.38
C THR A 239 -9.44 -6.63 -17.12
N ASP A 240 -10.59 -7.05 -16.61
CA ASP A 240 -11.13 -6.62 -15.32
C ASP A 240 -10.40 -7.30 -14.14
N ARG A 241 -9.08 -7.15 -14.10
CA ARG A 241 -8.23 -7.67 -13.02
C ARG A 241 -7.53 -6.52 -12.32
N ALA A 242 -7.15 -6.74 -11.06
CA ALA A 242 -6.27 -5.81 -10.36
C ALA A 242 -4.98 -5.58 -11.15
N VAL A 243 -4.39 -4.39 -11.04
CA VAL A 243 -3.11 -4.04 -11.65
C VAL A 243 -2.18 -3.54 -10.55
N VAL A 244 -0.99 -4.13 -10.51
CA VAL A 244 0.15 -3.65 -9.73
C VAL A 244 1.13 -2.98 -10.68
N ALA A 245 1.52 -1.75 -10.34
CA ALA A 245 2.55 -0.98 -11.01
C ALA A 245 3.69 -0.74 -10.01
N SER A 246 4.92 -1.10 -10.39
CA SER A 246 6.12 -0.93 -9.59
C SER A 246 7.20 -0.21 -10.38
N ILE A 247 7.82 0.81 -9.78
CA ILE A 247 8.95 1.52 -10.37
C ILE A 247 10.05 1.59 -9.35
N GLN A 248 11.27 1.33 -9.80
CA GLN A 248 12.50 1.43 -9.06
C GLN A 248 13.46 2.32 -9.84
N VAL A 249 14.05 3.28 -9.13
CA VAL A 249 15.04 4.18 -9.70
C VAL A 249 16.30 4.14 -8.86
N ASN A 250 17.44 4.35 -9.51
CA ASN A 250 18.70 4.62 -8.84
C ASN A 250 18.97 6.13 -8.90
N HIS A 251 19.26 6.73 -7.76
CA HIS A 251 19.72 8.10 -7.64
C HIS A 251 20.95 8.14 -6.73
N GLU A 252 22.10 8.53 -7.29
CA GLU A 252 23.36 8.65 -6.55
C GLU A 252 23.78 7.35 -5.84
N GLY A 253 23.51 6.20 -6.46
CA GLY A 253 23.82 4.88 -5.89
C GLY A 253 22.79 4.40 -4.86
N VAL A 254 21.76 5.19 -4.55
CA VAL A 254 20.66 4.82 -3.65
C VAL A 254 19.44 4.41 -4.47
N GLU A 255 18.86 3.28 -4.07
CA GLU A 255 17.64 2.76 -4.67
C GLU A 255 16.40 3.36 -4.03
N HIS A 256 15.49 3.83 -4.86
CA HIS A 256 14.16 4.29 -4.46
C HIS A 256 13.11 3.48 -5.21
N SER A 257 12.04 3.06 -4.53
CA SER A 257 10.94 2.35 -5.16
C SER A 257 9.58 2.90 -4.75
N CYS A 258 8.63 2.81 -5.67
CA CYS A 258 7.23 3.11 -5.43
C CYS A 258 6.37 1.97 -5.98
N ASN A 259 5.24 1.72 -5.31
CA ASN A 259 4.29 0.68 -5.72
C ASN A 259 2.88 1.22 -5.68
N VAL A 260 2.09 0.91 -6.70
CA VAL A 260 0.69 1.29 -6.84
C VAL A 260 -0.12 0.02 -7.08
N PHE A 261 -1.21 -0.13 -6.32
CA PHE A 261 -2.18 -1.19 -6.51
C PHE A 261 -3.50 -0.58 -6.96
N ILE A 262 -4.03 -1.09 -8.05
CA ILE A 262 -5.26 -0.60 -8.66
C ILE A 262 -6.25 -1.77 -8.70
N PRO A 263 -7.37 -1.72 -7.96
CA PRO A 263 -8.33 -2.81 -7.91
C PRO A 263 -9.05 -3.00 -9.26
N GLY A 264 -9.37 -4.24 -9.59
CA GLY A 264 -10.37 -4.61 -10.59
C GLY A 264 -11.76 -4.08 -10.22
N GLU A 265 -12.67 -4.00 -11.19
CA GLU A 265 -14.06 -3.59 -10.98
C GLU A 265 -14.86 -4.56 -10.11
N ARG A 266 -14.46 -5.83 -10.06
CA ARG A 266 -15.02 -6.87 -9.17
C ARG A 266 -14.28 -7.01 -7.85
N ASP A 267 -13.08 -6.43 -7.72
CA ASP A 267 -12.37 -6.46 -6.45
C ASP A 267 -13.13 -5.60 -5.42
N PHE A 268 -13.08 -6.02 -4.16
CA PHE A 268 -13.81 -5.37 -3.08
C PHE A 268 -15.32 -5.22 -3.34
N ALA A 269 -15.92 -6.08 -4.16
CA ALA A 269 -17.37 -6.19 -4.28
C ALA A 269 -17.90 -7.20 -3.25
N LEU A 270 -18.86 -6.78 -2.42
CA LEU A 270 -19.58 -7.71 -1.54
C LEU A 270 -20.81 -8.22 -2.26
N THR A 271 -20.77 -9.49 -2.65
CA THR A 271 -21.87 -10.17 -3.33
C THR A 271 -22.80 -10.90 -2.36
N THR A 272 -22.40 -11.05 -1.09
CA THR A 272 -23.15 -11.76 -0.05
C THR A 272 -22.90 -11.13 1.32
N PRO A 273 -23.93 -10.94 2.16
CA PRO A 273 -23.76 -10.42 3.52
C PRO A 273 -22.97 -11.40 4.40
N PHE A 274 -22.20 -10.88 5.36
CA PHE A 274 -21.51 -11.71 6.35
C PHE A 274 -22.50 -12.39 7.28
N VAL A 275 -22.44 -13.72 7.32
CA VAL A 275 -23.14 -14.55 8.30
C VAL A 275 -22.07 -15.12 9.22
N ALA A 276 -21.98 -14.59 10.45
CA ALA A 276 -21.13 -15.18 11.48
C ALA A 276 -21.67 -16.59 11.78
N ARG A 277 -20.80 -17.60 11.71
CA ARG A 277 -21.08 -18.96 12.18
C ARG A 277 -20.32 -19.20 13.46
#